data_AF-R7FIG0-F1
#
_entry.id   AF-R7FIG0-F1
#
_cell.length_a   1.000
_cell.length_b   1.000
_cell.length_c   1.000
_cell.angle_alpha   90.00
_cell.angle_beta   90.00
_cell.angle_gamma   90.00
#
_symmetry.space_group_name_H-M   'P 1'
#
loop_
_entity.id
_entity.type
_entity.pdbx_description
1 polymer ?
#
loop_
_entity_poly.entity_id
_entity_poly.type
_entity_poly.pdbx_seq_one_letter_code
_entity_poly.pdbx_strand_id
1 'polypeptide(L)' 'MREKIIKIIEELTDSTDINGNVDLIEEDILDSFAFIELIAKLEDEFNIEIQPTQIPGDTWRSVDKIVKMVETKMEKK' A
#
# COMPACT_ATOMS: atom_id res chain seq x y z
N MET A 1 -8.48 1.49 9.48
CA MET A 1 -7.98 0.84 8.24
C MET A 1 -6.62 1.40 7.85
N ARG A 2 -6.52 2.73 7.68
CA ARG A 2 -5.25 3.43 7.44
C ARG A 2 -4.09 3.01 8.33
N GLU A 3 -4.27 3.00 9.65
CA GLU A 3 -3.22 2.61 10.60
C GLU A 3 -2.74 1.16 10.46
N LYS A 4 -3.62 0.23 10.08
CA LYS A 4 -3.23 -1.16 9.81
C LYS A 4 -2.36 -1.25 8.56
N ILE A 5 -2.77 -0.56 7.50
CA ILE A 5 -2.04 -0.53 6.24
C ILE A 5 -0.66 0.08 6.49
N ILE A 6 -0.59 1.24 7.15
CA ILE A 6 0.67 1.88 7.55
C ILE A 6 1.55 0.90 8.30
N LYS A 7 1.06 0.29 9.39
CA LYS A 7 1.84 -0.70 10.16
C LYS A 7 2.41 -1.82 9.29
N ILE A 8 1.60 -2.38 8.39
CA ILE A 8 2.05 -3.45 7.49
C ILE A 8 3.19 -2.95 6.60
N ILE A 9 3.07 -1.75 6.02
CA ILE A 9 4.11 -1.18 5.16
C ILE A 9 5.37 -0.86 5.99
N GLU A 10 5.23 -0.28 7.18
CA GLU A 10 6.35 0.04 8.09
C GLU A 10 7.12 -1.24 8.48
N GLU A 11 6.40 -2.33 8.79
CA GLU A 11 7.02 -3.62 9.11
C GLU A 11 7.71 -4.29 7.90
N LEU A 12 7.20 -4.06 6.68
CA LEU A 12 7.77 -4.63 5.45
C LEU A 12 8.97 -3.83 4.93
N THR A 13 8.97 -2.52 5.13
CA THR A 13 9.92 -1.58 4.52
C THR A 13 10.90 -0.99 5.54
N ASP A 14 10.80 -1.39 6.82
CA ASP A 14 11.57 -0.85 7.96
C ASP A 14 11.51 0.70 8.06
N SER A 15 10.51 1.30 7.42
CA SER A 15 10.42 2.75 7.24
C SER A 15 9.51 3.35 8.28
N THR A 16 10.04 4.29 9.08
CA THR A 16 9.33 4.79 10.28
C THR A 16 8.53 6.09 10.08
N ASP A 17 8.39 6.60 8.85
CA ASP A 17 7.72 7.90 8.59
C ASP A 17 6.90 7.96 7.29
N ILE A 18 6.23 6.87 6.93
CA ILE A 18 5.38 6.83 5.72
C ILE A 18 3.95 7.35 5.95
N ASN A 19 3.66 7.83 7.16
CA ASN A 19 2.34 8.31 7.59
C ASN A 19 1.94 9.64 6.91
N GLY A 20 2.84 10.25 6.12
CA GLY A 20 2.66 11.51 5.41
C GLY A 20 2.53 11.40 3.89
N ASN A 21 2.76 12.54 3.21
CA ASN A 21 2.91 12.65 1.77
C ASN A 21 4.34 12.27 1.35
N VAL A 22 4.80 11.13 1.86
CA VAL A 22 6.09 10.53 1.50
C VAL A 22 5.86 9.70 0.24
N ASP A 23 6.75 9.84 -0.73
CA ASP A 23 6.72 9.10 -1.98
C ASP A 23 7.47 7.78 -1.80
N LEU A 24 6.76 6.72 -1.38
CA LEU A 24 7.30 5.39 -1.09
C LEU A 24 8.15 4.80 -2.24
N ILE A 25 7.82 5.17 -3.49
CA ILE A 25 8.58 4.76 -4.68
C ILE A 25 9.81 5.65 -4.92
N GLU A 26 9.73 6.96 -4.66
CA GLU A 26 10.88 7.85 -4.88
C GLU A 26 11.91 7.76 -3.75
N GLU A 27 11.46 7.47 -2.53
CA GLU A 27 12.34 7.26 -1.37
C GLU A 27 12.97 5.85 -1.34
N ASP A 28 12.75 5.03 -2.37
CA ASP A 28 13.22 3.63 -2.46
C ASP A 28 12.73 2.74 -1.30
N ILE A 29 11.64 3.16 -0.63
CA ILE A 29 11.02 2.48 0.51
C ILE A 29 10.28 1.23 0.05
N LEU A 30 9.53 1.34 -1.06
CA LEU A 30 8.85 0.22 -1.69
C LEU A 30 9.74 -0.44 -2.73
N ASP A 31 10.52 -1.40 -2.23
CA ASP A 31 11.28 -2.29 -3.09
C ASP A 31 10.32 -3.21 -3.88
N SER A 32 10.78 -3.69 -5.04
CA SER A 32 9.97 -4.57 -5.92
C SER A 32 9.42 -5.81 -5.21
N PHE A 33 10.11 -6.27 -4.18
CA PHE A 33 9.68 -7.38 -3.31
C PHE A 33 8.68 -6.93 -2.24
N ALA A 34 9.00 -5.86 -1.49
CA ALA A 34 8.13 -5.29 -0.45
C ALA A 34 6.77 -4.89 -1.02
N PHE A 35 6.74 -4.42 -2.27
CA PHE A 35 5.54 -4.11 -3.01
C PHE A 35 4.60 -5.32 -3.23
N ILE A 36 5.15 -6.47 -3.63
CA ILE A 36 4.35 -7.69 -3.84
C ILE A 36 3.85 -8.23 -2.50
N GLU A 37 4.70 -8.22 -1.46
CA GLU A 37 4.30 -8.64 -0.11
C GLU A 37 3.21 -7.74 0.48
N LEU A 38 3.33 -6.43 0.29
CA LEU A 38 2.34 -5.45 0.68
C LEU A 38 0.98 -5.81 0.06
N ILE A 39 0.97 -5.97 -1.27
CA ILE A 39 -0.26 -6.31 -2.02
C ILE A 39 -0.87 -7.59 -1.48
N ALA A 40 -0.09 -8.66 -1.36
CA ALA A 40 -0.58 -9.94 -0.87
C ALA A 40 -1.18 -9.84 0.54
N LYS A 41 -0.51 -9.11 1.47
CA LYS A 41 -1.06 -8.89 2.81
C LYS A 41 -2.35 -8.08 2.79
N LEU A 42 -2.44 -7.05 1.95
CA LEU A 42 -3.66 -6.25 1.82
C LEU A 42 -4.81 -7.08 1.23
N GLU A 43 -4.53 -7.85 0.18
CA GLU A 43 -5.50 -8.75 -0.43
C GLU A 43 -6.00 -9.82 0.55
N ASP A 44 -5.12 -10.39 1.38
CA ASP A 44 -5.49 -11.38 2.40
C ASP A 44 -6.26 -10.77 3.59
N GLU A 45 -5.74 -9.69 4.20
CA GLU A 45 -6.36 -9.01 5.36
C GLU A 45 -7.72 -8.39 5.01
N PHE A 46 -7.85 -7.78 3.83
CA PHE A 46 -9.07 -7.08 3.41
C PHE A 46 -9.94 -7.91 2.46
N ASN A 47 -9.46 -9.09 2.05
CA ASN A 47 -10.12 -9.98 1.12
C ASN A 47 -10.55 -9.28 -0.19
N ILE A 48 -9.64 -8.48 -0.75
CA ILE A 48 -9.81 -7.72 -2.00
C ILE A 48 -8.83 -8.20 -3.07
N GLU A 49 -9.07 -7.78 -4.32
CA GLU A 49 -8.14 -8.04 -5.44
C GLU A 49 -7.49 -6.72 -5.90
N ILE A 50 -6.16 -6.69 -5.82
CA ILE A 50 -5.30 -5.56 -6.12
C ILE A 50 -4.38 -5.94 -7.29
N GLN A 51 -4.59 -5.32 -8.45
CA GLN A 51 -3.75 -5.55 -9.62
C GLN A 51 -2.76 -4.39 -9.81
N PRO A 52 -1.48 -4.54 -9.44
CA PRO A 52 -0.51 -3.45 -9.55
C PRO A 52 -0.30 -2.98 -10.99
N THR A 53 -0.49 -3.87 -11.97
CA THR A 53 -0.43 -3.55 -13.40
C THR A 53 -1.51 -2.57 -13.86
N GLN A 54 -2.65 -2.51 -13.14
CA GLN A 54 -3.75 -1.59 -13.43
C GLN A 54 -3.68 -0.31 -12.60
N ILE A 55 -2.78 -0.24 -11.63
CA ILE A 55 -2.69 0.87 -10.69
C ILE A 55 -1.49 1.72 -11.09
N PRO A 56 -1.68 3.02 -11.34
CA PRO A 56 -0.55 3.88 -11.63
C PRO A 56 0.41 3.88 -10.43
N GLY A 57 1.72 3.85 -10.69
CA GLY A 57 2.77 3.95 -9.66
C GLY A 57 2.55 5.12 -8.69
N ASP A 58 1.85 6.16 -9.16
CA ASP A 58 1.48 7.33 -8.38
C ASP A 58 0.50 7.07 -7.23
N THR A 59 -0.31 6.01 -7.31
CA THR A 59 -1.16 5.55 -6.19
C THR A 59 -0.33 4.91 -5.09
N TRP A 60 0.75 4.23 -5.48
CA TRP A 60 1.67 3.56 -4.56
C TRP A 60 2.68 4.51 -3.94
N ARG A 61 2.80 5.72 -4.50
CA ARG A 61 3.63 6.77 -3.92
C ARG A 61 3.16 7.16 -2.53
N SER A 62 1.85 7.26 -2.27
CA SER A 62 1.36 7.73 -0.97
C SER A 62 0.47 6.70 -0.28
N VAL A 63 0.70 6.47 1.02
CA VAL A 63 -0.13 5.53 1.81
C VAL A 63 -1.60 5.93 1.77
N ASP A 64 -1.91 7.22 1.78
CA ASP A 64 -3.29 7.72 1.69
C ASP A 64 -4.03 7.23 0.43
N LYS A 65 -3.33 7.22 -0.72
CA LYS A 65 -3.88 6.74 -1.99
C LYS A 65 -4.07 5.22 -1.99
N ILE A 66 -3.11 4.47 -1.42
CA ILE A 66 -3.23 3.01 -1.25
C ILE A 66 -4.46 2.70 -0.40
N VAL A 67 -4.61 3.37 0.75
CA VAL A 67 -5.75 3.20 1.66
C VAL A 67 -7.06 3.49 0.95
N LYS A 68 -7.13 4.63 0.25
CA LYS A 68 -8.34 5.02 -0.51
C LYS A 68 -8.68 4.04 -1.62
N MET A 69 -7.67 3.48 -2.28
CA MET A 69 -7.85 2.44 -3.28
C MET A 69 -8.40 1.14 -2.66
N VAL A 70 -7.82 0.71 -1.54
CA VAL A 70 -8.27 -0.45 -0.76
C VAL A 70 -9.72 -0.26 -0.31
N GLU A 71 -10.06 0.89 0.27
CA GLU A 71 -11.44 1.23 0.67
C GLU A 71 -12.40 1.18 -0.52
N THR A 72 -12.05 1.79 -1.65
CA THR A 72 -12.87 1.77 -2.87
C THR A 72 -13.10 0.35 -3.39
N LYS A 73 -12.10 -0.54 -3.24
CA LYS A 73 -12.21 -1.95 -3.63
C LYS A 73 -13.09 -2.74 -2.67
N MET A 74 -13.03 -2.45 -1.37
CA MET A 74 -13.88 -3.07 -0.35
C MET A 74 -15.35 -2.66 -0.49
N GLU A 75 -15.64 -1.40 -0.81
CA GLU A 75 -17.03 -0.91 -0.98
C GLU A 75 -17.74 -1.45 -2.23
N LYS A 76 -16.99 -1.89 -3.24
CA LYS A 76 -17.56 -2.46 -4.48
C LYS A 76 -17.87 -3.96 -4.40
N LYS A 77 -17.69 -4.59 -3.23
CA LYS A 77 -17.93 -6.02 -2.98
C LYS A 77 -19.29 -6.22 -2.31
#